data_AF-A0A969KZ80-F1
#
_entry.id   AF-A0A969KZ80-F1
#
_cell.length_a   1.000
_cell.length_b   1.000
_cell.length_c   1.000
_cell.angle_alpha   90.00
_cell.angle_beta   90.00
_cell.angle_gamma   90.00
#
_symmetry.space_group_name_H-M   'P 1'
#
loop_
_entity.id
_entity.type
_entity.pdbx_description
1 polymer ?
#
loop_
_entity_poly.entity_id
_entity_poly.type
_entity_poly.pdbx_seq_one_letter_code
_entity_poly.pdbx_strand_id
1 'polypeptide(L)'
;MEAVSSQTVVKQNGSLLTLEQVTQEVVRRLLEQANGQESAPEPQLRHGFMELPVVIGVSVRHLHLCLEHIAMLFGEGHDLHIYNELYQKGYYAAKEQVMVVGRKGCIEKVRVLGPPRPYSQVELAQTDALSIGLKLSVATDGAEPGTQPVTLVGPEGVISLSGGAGGGAFIARRHIHLSDVTAAELGVKAGDLLDLRLDGPRPTTLHGVVVRVKAGWRTEVHVDTDEANACGIRNGQMGTLIIPRVRCYAK
;
A
#
# COMPACT_ATOMS: atom_id res chain seq x y z
N MET A 1 -10.70 11.39 -45.70
CA MET A 1 -10.27 11.61 -44.31
C MET A 1 -11.49 12.08 -43.54
N GLU A 2 -12.22 11.16 -42.92
CA GLU A 2 -13.31 11.54 -42.01
C GLU A 2 -12.70 12.24 -40.80
N ALA A 3 -13.25 13.40 -40.43
CA ALA A 3 -12.74 14.20 -39.34
C ALA A 3 -12.88 13.43 -38.02
N VAL A 4 -11.75 13.22 -37.34
CA VAL A 4 -11.65 12.62 -35.99
C VAL A 4 -12.53 13.36 -34.94
N SER A 5 -13.03 14.54 -35.30
CA SER A 5 -13.86 15.43 -34.47
C SER A 5 -15.28 14.93 -34.13
N SER A 6 -15.77 13.83 -34.71
CA SER A 6 -17.14 13.32 -34.47
C SER A 6 -17.22 12.16 -33.47
N GLN A 7 -16.11 11.76 -32.86
CA GLN A 7 -16.11 10.67 -31.86
C GLN A 7 -16.69 11.14 -30.53
N THR A 8 -17.70 10.43 -30.03
CA THR A 8 -18.35 10.65 -28.73
C THR A 8 -18.06 9.47 -27.80
N VAL A 9 -17.72 9.78 -26.54
CA VAL A 9 -17.44 8.78 -25.51
C VAL A 9 -18.63 8.71 -24.55
N VAL A 10 -19.16 7.50 -24.32
CA VAL A 10 -20.31 7.29 -23.44
C VAL A 10 -19.82 7.11 -22.00
N LYS A 11 -20.30 7.92 -21.06
CA LYS A 11 -20.07 7.72 -19.62
C LYS A 11 -20.84 6.48 -19.11
N GLN A 12 -20.43 5.92 -17.98
CA GLN A 12 -21.15 4.83 -17.29
C GLN A 12 -22.61 5.19 -16.94
N ASN A 13 -22.96 6.47 -16.86
CA ASN A 13 -24.34 6.94 -16.64
C ASN A 13 -25.10 7.25 -17.94
N GLY A 14 -24.57 6.87 -19.10
CA GLY A 14 -25.21 7.04 -20.41
C GLY A 14 -25.08 8.43 -21.05
N SER A 15 -24.44 9.41 -20.39
CA SER A 15 -24.22 10.72 -20.99
C SER A 15 -23.08 10.70 -22.02
N LEU A 16 -23.27 11.41 -23.13
CA LEU A 16 -22.29 11.52 -24.22
C LEU A 16 -21.33 12.69 -23.95
N LEU A 17 -20.03 12.43 -24.03
CA LEU A 17 -18.99 13.45 -24.02
C LEU A 17 -18.40 13.63 -25.42
N THR A 18 -18.24 14.88 -25.85
CA THR A 18 -17.48 15.21 -27.06
C THR A 18 -15.99 14.99 -26.83
N LEU A 19 -15.23 14.79 -27.91
CA LEU A 19 -13.77 14.70 -27.84
C LEU A 19 -13.15 15.90 -27.10
N GLU A 20 -13.66 17.11 -27.33
CA GLU A 20 -13.22 18.32 -26.66
C GLU A 20 -13.44 18.26 -25.14
N GLN A 21 -14.59 17.77 -24.69
CA GLN A 21 -14.89 17.60 -23.26
C GLN A 21 -14.00 16.53 -22.61
N VAL A 22 -13.70 15.44 -23.32
CA VAL A 22 -12.75 14.42 -22.86
C VAL A 22 -11.35 15.00 -22.74
N THR A 23 -10.90 15.76 -23.74
CA THR A 23 -9.58 16.40 -23.72
C THR A 23 -9.46 17.41 -22.58
N GLN A 24 -10.46 18.28 -22.39
CA GLN A 24 -10.46 19.26 -21.29
C GLN A 24 -10.41 18.57 -19.92
N GLU A 25 -11.16 17.49 -19.73
CA GLU A 25 -11.16 16.75 -18.46
C GLU A 25 -9.85 16.01 -18.21
N VAL A 26 -9.24 15.42 -19.24
CA VAL A 26 -7.91 14.78 -19.13
C VAL A 26 -6.84 15.82 -18.83
N VAL A 27 -6.83 16.96 -19.53
CA VAL A 27 -5.90 18.06 -19.28
C VAL A 27 -6.07 18.62 -17.87
N ARG A 28 -7.31 18.82 -17.40
CA ARG A 28 -7.59 19.25 -16.03
C ARG A 28 -7.00 18.29 -15.00
N ARG A 29 -7.21 16.98 -15.16
CA ARG A 29 -6.66 15.95 -14.24
C ARG A 29 -5.14 15.90 -14.28
N LEU A 30 -4.53 16.04 -15.45
CA LEU A 30 -3.07 16.11 -15.59
C LEU A 30 -2.50 17.38 -14.91
N LEU A 31 -3.20 18.51 -15.00
CA LEU A 31 -2.83 19.76 -14.33
C LEU A 31 -3.00 19.65 -12.80
N GLU A 32 -4.05 18.98 -12.32
CA GLU A 32 -4.25 18.71 -10.88
C GLU A 32 -3.15 17.80 -10.31
N GLN A 33 -2.75 16.78 -11.08
CA GLN A 33 -1.61 15.92 -10.76
C GLN A 33 -0.28 16.71 -10.76
N ALA A 34 -0.08 17.62 -11.73
CA ALA A 34 1.13 18.43 -11.83
C ALA A 34 1.25 19.50 -10.74
N ASN A 35 0.12 20.07 -10.29
CA ASN A 35 0.09 21.12 -9.28
C ASN A 35 0.07 20.59 -7.83
N GLY A 36 0.06 19.27 -7.62
CA GLY A 36 -0.01 18.67 -6.29
C GLY A 36 -1.30 18.98 -5.53
N GLN A 37 -2.33 19.48 -6.22
CA GLN A 37 -3.68 19.65 -5.71
C GLN A 37 -4.51 18.40 -6.03
N GLU A 38 -4.15 17.26 -5.44
CA GLU A 38 -5.14 16.20 -5.26
C GLU A 38 -6.11 16.68 -4.17
N SER A 39 -7.34 17.01 -4.54
CA SER A 39 -8.39 17.19 -3.55
C SER A 39 -8.54 15.88 -2.79
N ALA A 40 -8.54 15.96 -1.45
CA ALA A 40 -8.77 14.79 -0.62
C ALA A 40 -10.12 14.16 -1.02
N PRO A 41 -10.22 12.83 -1.12
CA PRO A 41 -11.47 12.19 -1.48
C PRO A 41 -12.55 12.56 -0.46
N GLU A 42 -13.72 12.99 -0.94
CA GLU A 42 -14.83 13.38 -0.07
C GLU A 42 -15.72 12.17 0.28
N PRO A 43 -16.07 11.98 1.56
CA PRO A 43 -16.99 10.93 1.97
C PRO A 43 -18.41 11.14 1.44
N GLN A 44 -19.09 10.07 0.99
CA GLN A 44 -20.45 10.10 0.48
C GLN A 44 -21.35 9.13 1.25
N LEU A 45 -22.56 9.55 1.63
CA LEU A 45 -23.54 8.66 2.25
C LEU A 45 -24.27 7.85 1.18
N ARG A 46 -24.10 6.52 1.17
CA ARG A 46 -24.78 5.60 0.25
C ARG A 46 -25.26 4.35 0.98
N HIS A 47 -26.50 3.95 0.75
CA HIS A 47 -27.11 2.73 1.33
C HIS A 47 -26.96 2.60 2.86
N GLY A 48 -26.93 3.72 3.59
CA GLY A 48 -26.76 3.76 5.05
C GLY A 48 -25.32 3.68 5.56
N PHE A 49 -24.33 3.58 4.66
CA PHE A 49 -22.90 3.58 4.96
C PHE A 49 -22.22 4.85 4.45
N MET A 50 -21.14 5.24 5.11
CA MET A 50 -20.24 6.25 4.58
C MET A 50 -19.27 5.56 3.62
N GLU A 51 -19.22 6.02 2.38
CA GLU A 51 -18.35 5.50 1.32
C GLU A 51 -17.27 6.53 1.00
N LEU A 52 -16.01 6.09 0.92
CA LEU A 52 -14.87 6.95 0.57
C LEU A 52 -14.12 6.34 -0.63
N PRO A 53 -14.00 7.06 -1.76
CA PRO A 53 -13.11 6.64 -2.84
C PRO A 53 -11.66 6.67 -2.38
N VAL A 54 -10.92 5.59 -2.57
CA VAL A 54 -9.53 5.47 -2.12
C VAL A 54 -8.65 4.88 -3.22
N VAL A 55 -7.41 5.37 -3.31
CA VAL A 55 -6.40 4.76 -4.18
C VAL A 55 -5.85 3.49 -3.53
N ILE A 56 -5.58 2.48 -4.35
CA ILE A 56 -5.03 1.19 -3.91
C ILE A 56 -3.56 1.09 -4.31
N GLY A 57 -2.70 0.99 -3.30
CA GLY A 57 -1.30 0.61 -3.42
C GLY A 57 -1.16 -0.91 -3.39
N VAL A 58 -0.59 -1.49 -4.44
CA VAL A 58 -0.25 -2.92 -4.47
C VAL A 58 1.20 -3.09 -4.05
N SER A 59 1.39 -3.62 -2.85
CA SER A 59 2.69 -3.83 -2.23
C SER A 59 3.34 -5.09 -2.79
N VAL A 60 4.38 -4.91 -3.59
CA VAL A 60 5.31 -5.98 -3.96
C VAL A 60 6.22 -6.29 -2.76
N ARG A 61 6.81 -7.50 -2.73
CA ARG A 61 7.79 -7.88 -1.72
C ARG A 61 8.86 -6.81 -1.47
N HIS A 62 9.07 -6.48 -0.22
CA HIS A 62 10.01 -5.46 0.20
C HIS A 62 10.44 -5.66 1.66
N LEU A 63 11.37 -4.83 2.12
CA LEU A 63 11.78 -4.79 3.51
C LEU A 63 12.05 -3.37 3.99
N HIS A 64 12.01 -3.20 5.30
CA HIS A 64 12.53 -2.02 5.98
C HIS A 64 13.71 -2.44 6.85
N LEU A 65 14.70 -1.57 6.98
CA LEU A 65 15.90 -1.82 7.77
C LEU A 65 16.07 -0.77 8.87
N CYS A 66 16.68 -1.18 9.97
CA CYS A 66 17.26 -0.26 10.94
C CYS A 66 18.69 0.13 10.54
N LEU A 67 19.21 1.20 11.15
CA LEU A 67 20.54 1.73 10.83
C LEU A 67 21.66 0.68 11.02
N GLU A 68 21.59 -0.12 12.09
CA GLU A 68 22.54 -1.20 12.35
C GLU A 68 22.57 -2.21 11.20
N HIS A 69 21.40 -2.68 10.76
CA HIS A 69 21.31 -3.64 9.67
C HIS A 69 21.67 -3.04 8.31
N ILE A 70 21.46 -1.73 8.10
CA ILE A 70 21.99 -1.04 6.92
C ILE A 70 23.52 -1.11 6.92
N ALA A 71 24.16 -0.78 8.04
CA ALA A 71 25.61 -0.84 8.16
C ALA A 71 26.17 -2.25 7.95
N MET A 72 25.52 -3.27 8.51
CA MET A 72 25.94 -4.67 8.34
C MET A 72 25.76 -5.20 6.91
N LEU A 73 24.72 -4.75 6.19
CA LEU A 73 24.41 -5.26 4.86
C LEU A 73 25.10 -4.49 3.74
N PHE A 74 25.38 -3.19 3.94
CA PHE A 74 25.87 -2.28 2.91
C PHE A 74 27.15 -1.51 3.29
N GLY A 75 27.68 -1.69 4.50
CA GLY A 75 28.92 -1.08 4.97
C GLY A 75 28.69 0.03 6.00
N GLU A 76 29.65 0.22 6.91
CA GLU A 76 29.58 1.26 7.94
C GLU A 76 29.41 2.66 7.34
N GLY A 77 28.48 3.44 7.90
CA GLY A 77 28.19 4.80 7.44
C GLY A 77 27.40 4.89 6.13
N HIS A 78 26.89 3.77 5.60
CA HIS A 78 26.10 3.77 4.37
C HIS A 78 24.72 4.40 4.56
N ASP A 79 24.38 5.35 3.68
CA ASP A 79 23.05 5.94 3.57
C ASP A 79 22.25 5.28 2.43
N LEU A 80 20.96 5.05 2.67
CA LEU A 80 20.07 4.54 1.62
C LEU A 80 19.88 5.59 0.52
N HIS A 81 20.04 5.17 -0.73
CA HIS A 81 19.93 6.07 -1.88
C HIS A 81 18.53 6.00 -2.46
N ILE A 82 17.89 7.16 -2.67
CA ILE A 82 16.56 7.21 -3.27
C ILE A 82 16.60 6.65 -4.71
N TYR A 83 15.75 5.66 -4.99
CA TYR A 83 15.46 5.19 -6.34
C TYR A 83 14.16 5.81 -6.87
N ASN A 84 13.08 5.76 -6.08
CA ASN A 84 11.80 6.37 -6.41
C ASN A 84 11.05 6.79 -5.15
N GLU A 85 10.38 7.94 -5.18
CA GLU A 85 9.49 8.35 -4.09
C GLU A 85 8.22 7.47 -4.07
N LEU A 86 7.69 7.20 -2.88
CA LEU A 86 6.41 6.50 -2.71
C LEU A 86 5.27 7.52 -2.59
N TYR A 87 4.03 7.02 -2.66
CA TYR A 87 2.84 7.86 -2.52
C TYR A 87 2.82 8.61 -1.18
N GLN A 88 3.25 7.95 -0.11
CA GLN A 88 3.43 8.56 1.21
C GLN A 88 4.64 9.50 1.22
N LYS A 89 4.41 10.79 1.50
CA LYS A 89 5.45 11.83 1.50
C LYS A 89 6.59 11.46 2.47
N GLY A 90 7.82 11.56 1.98
CA GLY A 90 9.04 11.26 2.76
C GLY A 90 9.41 9.78 2.83
N TYR A 91 8.63 8.89 2.21
CA TYR A 91 8.95 7.48 2.05
C TYR A 91 9.41 7.20 0.62
N TYR A 92 10.33 6.26 0.46
CA TYR A 92 10.95 5.99 -0.84
C TYR A 92 11.34 4.52 -0.99
N ALA A 93 11.31 4.04 -2.23
CA ALA A 93 12.06 2.85 -2.61
C ALA A 93 13.54 3.24 -2.76
N ALA A 94 14.42 2.53 -2.09
CA ALA A 94 15.86 2.77 -2.14
C ALA A 94 16.52 2.01 -3.32
N LYS A 95 17.71 2.41 -3.76
CA LYS A 95 18.46 1.68 -4.82
C LYS A 95 18.92 0.31 -4.31
N GLU A 96 19.13 0.22 -3.01
CA GLU A 96 19.52 -0.96 -2.28
C GLU A 96 18.49 -2.08 -2.41
N GLN A 97 19.01 -3.28 -2.62
CA GLN A 97 18.25 -4.52 -2.64
C GLN A 97 19.04 -5.60 -1.91
N VAL A 98 18.34 -6.51 -1.27
CA VAL A 98 18.94 -7.67 -0.59
C VAL A 98 18.34 -8.96 -1.11
N MET A 99 19.01 -10.06 -0.85
CA MET A 99 18.46 -11.39 -1.04
C MET A 99 17.79 -11.86 0.26
N VAL A 100 16.56 -12.36 0.16
CA VAL A 100 15.82 -12.96 1.27
C VAL A 100 15.93 -14.48 1.15
N VAL A 101 16.49 -15.13 2.16
CA VAL A 101 16.79 -16.56 2.13
C VAL A 101 15.78 -17.34 2.96
N GLY A 102 15.24 -18.39 2.37
CA GLY A 102 14.40 -19.38 3.04
C GLY A 102 14.94 -20.80 2.87
N ARG A 103 14.24 -21.77 3.46
CA ARG A 103 14.69 -23.19 3.49
C ARG A 103 14.74 -23.87 2.11
N LYS A 104 13.95 -23.40 1.14
CA LYS A 104 13.84 -24.00 -0.20
C LYS A 104 14.56 -23.22 -1.29
N GLY A 105 15.07 -22.03 -0.98
CA GLY A 105 15.66 -21.14 -1.96
C GLY A 105 15.69 -19.70 -1.45
N CYS A 106 15.87 -18.77 -2.37
CA CYS A 106 15.94 -17.35 -2.06
C CYS A 106 15.11 -16.52 -3.03
N ILE A 107 14.77 -15.31 -2.60
CA ILE A 107 14.27 -14.26 -3.47
C ILE A 107 15.37 -13.23 -3.60
N GLU A 108 15.90 -13.08 -4.80
CA GLU A 108 16.89 -12.06 -5.11
C GLU A 108 16.23 -10.69 -5.30
N LYS A 109 17.02 -9.64 -5.12
CA LYS A 109 16.66 -8.26 -5.48
C LYS A 109 15.38 -7.75 -4.76
N VAL A 110 15.19 -8.11 -3.50
CA VAL A 110 14.10 -7.57 -2.67
C VAL A 110 14.43 -6.14 -2.27
N ARG A 111 13.53 -5.22 -2.59
CA ARG A 111 13.73 -3.77 -2.47
C ARG A 111 13.70 -3.31 -1.01
N VAL A 112 14.64 -2.44 -0.62
CA VAL A 112 14.59 -1.73 0.66
C VAL A 112 13.71 -0.49 0.52
N LEU A 113 12.79 -0.27 1.47
CA LEU A 113 11.98 0.95 1.58
C LEU A 113 12.45 1.81 2.75
N GLY A 114 12.77 3.06 2.45
CA GLY A 114 13.17 4.08 3.42
C GLY A 114 12.02 4.98 3.89
N PRO A 115 12.26 5.79 4.93
CA PRO A 115 13.51 5.92 5.68
C PRO A 115 13.77 4.71 6.61
N PRO A 116 14.98 4.61 7.21
CA PRO A 116 15.28 3.58 8.20
C PRO A 116 14.26 3.57 9.34
N ARG A 117 13.98 2.38 9.89
CA ARG A 117 13.02 2.15 10.98
C ARG A 117 13.74 1.73 12.27
N PRO A 118 13.05 1.77 13.44
CA PRO A 118 13.65 1.29 14.69
C PRO A 118 14.05 -0.19 14.68
N TYR A 119 13.37 -1.01 13.88
CA TYR A 119 13.67 -2.42 13.68
C TYR A 119 13.50 -2.80 12.21
N SER A 120 14.09 -3.93 11.82
CA SER A 120 14.01 -4.42 10.45
C SER A 120 12.85 -5.39 10.27
N GLN A 121 12.24 -5.40 9.08
CA GLN A 121 11.10 -6.27 8.80
C GLN A 121 11.03 -6.63 7.33
N VAL A 122 10.52 -7.81 7.01
CA VAL A 122 10.37 -8.31 5.64
C VAL A 122 8.90 -8.60 5.36
N GLU A 123 8.36 -7.97 4.33
CA GLU A 123 6.97 -8.09 3.91
C GLU A 123 6.91 -8.89 2.62
N LEU A 124 6.31 -10.07 2.67
CA LEU A 124 6.15 -10.97 1.53
C LEU A 124 4.66 -11.26 1.29
N ALA A 125 4.31 -11.54 0.03
CA ALA A 125 3.05 -12.23 -0.24
C ALA A 125 3.13 -13.70 0.22
N GLN A 126 1.98 -14.36 0.37
CA GLN A 126 1.96 -15.76 0.80
C GLN A 126 2.66 -16.68 -0.22
N THR A 127 2.44 -16.44 -1.51
CA THR A 127 3.06 -17.20 -2.60
C THR A 127 4.59 -17.06 -2.58
N ASP A 128 5.11 -15.85 -2.35
CA ASP A 128 6.54 -15.58 -2.20
C ASP A 128 7.13 -16.38 -1.04
N ALA A 129 6.51 -16.32 0.14
CA ALA A 129 6.95 -17.05 1.32
C ALA A 129 7.01 -18.57 1.08
N LEU A 130 5.96 -19.13 0.47
CA LEU A 130 5.89 -20.55 0.14
C LEU A 130 6.97 -20.98 -0.86
N SER A 131 7.28 -20.13 -1.84
CA SER A 131 8.30 -20.41 -2.87
C SER A 131 9.69 -20.64 -2.29
N ILE A 132 10.06 -19.87 -1.25
CA ILE A 132 11.33 -20.03 -0.53
C ILE A 132 11.22 -20.90 0.73
N GLY A 133 10.06 -21.52 0.98
CA GLY A 133 9.88 -22.45 2.08
C GLY A 133 9.77 -21.80 3.47
N LEU A 134 9.38 -20.53 3.53
CA LEU A 134 8.97 -19.86 4.76
C LEU A 134 7.49 -20.15 5.06
N LYS A 135 7.16 -20.27 6.34
CA LYS A 135 5.77 -20.40 6.83
C LYS A 135 5.46 -19.16 7.63
N LEU A 136 4.93 -18.14 6.98
CA LEU A 136 4.71 -16.83 7.58
C LEU A 136 3.26 -16.66 8.04
N SER A 137 3.08 -15.92 9.13
CA SER A 137 1.77 -15.47 9.61
C SER A 137 1.42 -14.11 9.02
N VAL A 138 0.13 -13.79 8.98
CA VAL A 138 -0.31 -12.41 8.68
C VAL A 138 -0.04 -11.53 9.89
N ALA A 139 0.61 -10.38 9.67
CA ALA A 139 0.91 -9.39 10.72
C ALA A 139 0.88 -7.95 10.15
N THR A 140 0.82 -6.96 11.03
CA THR A 140 0.80 -5.53 10.66
C THR A 140 2.18 -4.89 10.79
N ASP A 141 3.06 -5.47 11.62
CA ASP A 141 4.42 -5.00 11.82
C ASP A 141 5.41 -6.14 12.11
N GLY A 142 6.71 -5.84 11.94
CA GLY A 142 7.81 -6.78 12.09
C GLY A 142 8.08 -7.27 13.51
N ALA A 143 7.62 -6.53 14.52
CA ALA A 143 7.81 -6.80 15.95
C ALA A 143 6.67 -7.61 16.58
N GLU A 144 5.57 -7.86 15.85
CA GLU A 144 4.47 -8.69 16.35
C GLU A 144 4.95 -10.13 16.68
N PRO A 145 4.44 -10.77 17.76
CA PRO A 145 4.87 -12.12 18.16
C PRO A 145 4.74 -13.21 17.10
N GLY A 146 3.91 -13.00 16.06
CA GLY A 146 3.70 -13.95 14.97
C GLY A 146 4.73 -13.89 13.84
N THR A 147 5.62 -12.89 13.81
CA THR A 147 6.64 -12.75 12.76
C THR A 147 7.73 -13.81 12.89
N GLN A 148 8.30 -14.21 11.77
CA GLN A 148 9.19 -15.38 11.70
C GLN A 148 10.63 -14.98 11.45
N PRO A 149 11.60 -15.82 11.89
CA PRO A 149 13.00 -15.64 11.56
C PRO A 149 13.23 -15.64 10.05
N VAL A 150 14.18 -14.83 9.59
CA VAL A 150 14.58 -14.77 8.18
C VAL A 150 16.01 -14.30 8.05
N THR A 151 16.74 -14.83 7.07
CA THR A 151 18.11 -14.42 6.76
C THR A 151 18.12 -13.47 5.55
N LEU A 152 18.86 -12.39 5.68
CA LEU A 152 19.05 -11.37 4.66
C LEU A 152 20.52 -11.31 4.26
N VAL A 153 20.78 -11.25 2.96
CA VAL A 153 22.13 -11.17 2.39
C VAL A 153 22.24 -9.90 1.56
N GLY A 154 23.14 -9.01 1.97
CA GLY A 154 23.52 -7.79 1.27
C GLY A 154 24.91 -7.93 0.64
N PRO A 155 25.40 -6.89 -0.04
CA PRO A 155 26.73 -6.90 -0.65
C PRO A 155 27.87 -7.02 0.37
N GLU A 156 27.73 -6.42 1.57
CA GLU A 156 28.80 -6.37 2.57
C GLU A 156 28.62 -7.37 3.71
N GLY A 157 27.49 -8.05 3.79
CA GLY A 157 27.25 -8.96 4.91
C GLY A 157 25.93 -9.72 4.90
N VAL A 158 25.73 -10.46 5.98
CA VAL A 158 24.57 -11.32 6.22
C VAL A 158 24.03 -11.04 7.61
N ILE A 159 22.72 -10.90 7.73
CA ILE A 159 22.04 -10.80 9.02
C ILE A 159 20.92 -11.85 9.12
N SER A 160 20.56 -12.20 10.35
CA SER A 160 19.38 -13.02 10.63
C SER A 160 18.47 -12.30 11.60
N LEU A 161 17.24 -12.04 11.17
CA LEU A 161 16.18 -11.54 12.04
C LEU A 161 15.62 -12.72 12.84
N SER A 162 15.35 -12.51 14.13
CA SER A 162 14.91 -13.56 15.05
C SER A 162 13.40 -13.77 15.09
N GLY A 163 12.60 -12.87 14.51
CA GLY A 163 11.15 -12.83 14.69
C GLY A 163 10.74 -12.19 16.02
N GLY A 164 9.46 -11.84 16.14
CA GLY A 164 8.94 -11.09 17.29
C GLY A 164 9.67 -9.75 17.46
N ALA A 165 9.96 -9.36 18.70
CA ALA A 165 10.54 -8.05 19.04
C ALA A 165 11.87 -7.72 18.32
N GLY A 166 12.60 -8.72 17.80
CA GLY A 166 13.83 -8.51 17.01
C GLY A 166 13.60 -8.15 15.54
N GLY A 167 12.34 -8.03 15.11
CA GLY A 167 11.99 -7.91 13.70
C GLY A 167 11.94 -9.27 13.02
N GLY A 168 11.18 -9.36 11.93
CA GLY A 168 10.98 -10.65 11.24
C GLY A 168 10.27 -10.53 9.90
N ALA A 169 10.05 -11.69 9.28
CA ALA A 169 9.26 -11.83 8.07
C ALA A 169 7.79 -12.14 8.39
N PHE A 170 6.88 -11.57 7.62
CA PHE A 170 5.45 -11.83 7.73
C PHE A 170 4.72 -11.60 6.40
N ILE A 171 3.45 -12.04 6.33
CA ILE A 171 2.53 -11.69 5.25
C ILE A 171 1.86 -10.37 5.61
N ALA A 172 2.02 -9.35 4.77
CA ALA A 172 1.53 -8.02 5.06
C ALA A 172 0.00 -8.02 5.20
N ARG A 173 -0.52 -7.63 6.36
CA ARG A 173 -1.95 -7.44 6.55
C ARG A 173 -2.41 -6.20 5.79
N ARG A 174 -3.45 -6.33 4.96
CA ARG A 174 -4.10 -5.19 4.29
C ARG A 174 -4.50 -4.10 5.28
N HIS A 175 -4.22 -2.86 4.93
CA HIS A 175 -4.44 -1.72 5.81
C HIS A 175 -4.65 -0.44 5.01
N ILE A 176 -5.22 0.57 5.66
CA ILE A 176 -5.37 1.91 5.13
C ILE A 176 -4.50 2.88 5.92
N HIS A 177 -3.76 3.73 5.21
CA HIS A 177 -3.12 4.91 5.79
C HIS A 177 -4.13 6.06 5.81
N LEU A 178 -4.29 6.71 6.96
CA LEU A 178 -5.06 7.93 7.11
C LEU A 178 -4.23 8.99 7.85
N SER A 179 -4.44 10.26 7.50
CA SER A 179 -4.04 11.36 8.37
C SER A 179 -4.90 11.36 9.65
N ASP A 180 -4.39 12.01 10.70
CA ASP A 180 -5.13 12.29 11.93
C ASP A 180 -6.40 13.11 11.67
N VAL A 181 -6.32 14.11 10.80
CA VAL A 181 -7.46 14.94 10.39
C VAL A 181 -8.52 14.09 9.70
N THR A 182 -8.13 13.31 8.69
CA THR A 182 -9.07 12.46 7.93
C THR A 182 -9.67 11.37 8.80
N ALA A 183 -8.89 10.74 9.69
CA ALA A 183 -9.43 9.76 10.64
C ALA A 183 -10.50 10.37 11.55
N ALA A 184 -10.28 11.60 12.05
CA ALA A 184 -11.27 12.32 12.86
C ALA A 184 -12.54 12.67 12.06
N GLU A 185 -12.41 13.14 10.82
CA GLU A 185 -13.55 13.45 9.93
C GLU A 185 -14.40 12.21 9.62
N LEU A 186 -13.75 11.06 9.44
CA LEU A 186 -14.42 9.78 9.20
C LEU A 186 -14.95 9.13 10.50
N GLY A 187 -14.58 9.65 11.67
CA GLY A 187 -14.96 9.09 12.97
C GLY A 187 -14.33 7.73 13.28
N VAL A 188 -13.14 7.44 12.73
CA VAL A 188 -12.40 6.18 12.91
C VAL A 188 -11.11 6.40 13.67
N LYS A 189 -10.59 5.36 14.31
CA LYS A 189 -9.31 5.38 15.04
C LYS A 189 -8.38 4.27 14.56
N ALA A 190 -7.09 4.40 14.89
CA ALA A 190 -6.11 3.35 14.62
C ALA A 190 -6.55 2.02 15.22
N GLY A 191 -6.45 0.95 14.43
CA GLY A 191 -6.89 -0.40 14.80
C GLY A 191 -8.34 -0.72 14.48
N ASP A 192 -9.17 0.27 14.10
CA ASP A 192 -10.50 -0.02 13.57
C ASP A 192 -10.41 -0.84 12.27
N LEU A 193 -11.47 -1.59 11.98
CA LEU A 193 -11.57 -2.45 10.81
C LEU A 193 -12.65 -1.92 9.88
N LEU A 194 -12.28 -1.68 8.63
CA LEU A 194 -13.16 -1.21 7.56
C LEU A 194 -13.19 -2.24 6.42
N ASP A 195 -14.12 -2.06 5.49
CA ASP A 195 -14.25 -2.94 4.33
C ASP A 195 -13.88 -2.18 3.05
N LEU A 196 -13.20 -2.85 2.11
CA LEU A 196 -12.87 -2.30 0.80
C LEU A 196 -13.68 -3.00 -0.28
N ARG A 197 -14.58 -2.27 -0.95
CA ARG A 197 -15.31 -2.75 -2.12
C ARG A 197 -14.54 -2.45 -3.41
N LEU A 198 -14.48 -3.46 -4.26
CA LEU A 198 -13.83 -3.44 -5.57
C LEU A 198 -14.85 -3.87 -6.62
N ASP A 199 -15.08 -3.02 -7.62
CA ASP A 199 -16.09 -3.26 -8.68
C ASP A 199 -15.48 -3.78 -10.00
N GLY A 200 -14.19 -4.16 -9.98
CA GLY A 200 -13.41 -4.56 -11.15
C GLY A 200 -13.84 -5.91 -11.77
N PRO A 201 -12.99 -6.54 -12.61
CA PRO A 201 -13.33 -7.78 -13.32
C PRO A 201 -13.62 -8.97 -12.39
N ARG A 202 -13.20 -8.90 -11.12
CA ARG A 202 -13.57 -9.82 -10.05
C ARG A 202 -14.14 -9.03 -8.88
N PRO A 203 -15.42 -8.62 -8.96
CA PRO A 203 -16.04 -7.81 -7.91
C PRO A 203 -15.93 -8.50 -6.56
N THR A 204 -15.36 -7.80 -5.59
CA THR A 204 -15.00 -8.37 -4.28
C THR A 204 -15.10 -7.30 -3.20
N THR A 205 -15.55 -7.68 -2.01
CA THR A 205 -15.38 -6.86 -0.80
C THR A 205 -14.35 -7.52 0.10
N LEU A 206 -13.23 -6.83 0.33
CA LEU A 206 -12.20 -7.26 1.26
C LEU A 206 -12.52 -6.71 2.64
N HIS A 207 -12.93 -7.61 3.54
CA HIS A 207 -13.23 -7.25 4.91
C HIS A 207 -11.97 -7.09 5.76
N GLY A 208 -12.07 -6.24 6.79
CA GLY A 208 -11.06 -6.16 7.84
C GLY A 208 -9.77 -5.43 7.45
N VAL A 209 -9.90 -4.39 6.62
CA VAL A 209 -8.83 -3.43 6.33
C VAL A 209 -8.51 -2.64 7.59
N VAL A 210 -7.29 -2.79 8.11
CA VAL A 210 -6.88 -2.16 9.38
C VAL A 210 -6.61 -0.69 9.16
N VAL A 211 -7.21 0.17 9.99
CA VAL A 211 -6.93 1.61 9.99
C VAL A 211 -5.60 1.88 10.69
N ARG A 212 -4.69 2.57 9.99
CA ARG A 212 -3.46 3.11 10.56
C ARG A 212 -3.47 4.62 10.41
N VAL A 213 -3.19 5.33 11.50
CA VAL A 213 -3.26 6.79 11.56
C VAL A 213 -1.88 7.36 11.86
N LYS A 214 -1.45 8.33 11.06
CA LYS A 214 -0.26 9.15 11.34
C LYS A 214 -0.43 10.52 10.73
N ALA A 215 -0.02 11.55 11.46
CA ALA A 215 -0.06 12.92 10.97
C ALA A 215 0.64 13.06 9.61
N GLY A 216 -0.06 13.70 8.66
CA GLY A 216 0.45 13.98 7.32
C GLY A 216 0.48 12.79 6.34
N TRP A 217 0.00 11.60 6.71
CA TRP A 217 -0.18 10.51 5.75
C TRP A 217 -1.27 10.81 4.73
N ARG A 218 -1.05 10.34 3.50
CA ARG A 218 -2.06 10.39 2.44
C ARG A 218 -2.95 9.16 2.53
N THR A 219 -4.23 9.33 2.17
CA THR A 219 -5.20 8.24 2.15
C THR A 219 -4.87 7.22 1.07
N GLU A 220 -4.47 6.02 1.47
CA GLU A 220 -4.10 4.94 0.56
C GLU A 220 -4.36 3.58 1.22
N VAL A 221 -4.99 2.66 0.49
CA VAL A 221 -5.15 1.27 0.93
C VAL A 221 -4.02 0.43 0.37
N HIS A 222 -3.35 -0.32 1.23
CA HIS A 222 -2.31 -1.28 0.86
C HIS A 222 -2.86 -2.70 0.89
N VAL A 223 -2.62 -3.41 -0.19
CA VAL A 223 -2.86 -4.86 -0.34
C VAL A 223 -1.59 -5.50 -0.89
N ASP A 224 -1.37 -6.78 -0.61
CA ASP A 224 -0.26 -7.51 -1.24
C ASP A 224 -0.59 -7.95 -2.69
N THR A 225 0.41 -8.50 -3.37
CA THR A 225 0.23 -8.99 -4.75
C THR A 225 -0.73 -10.17 -4.87
N ASP A 226 -0.85 -11.04 -3.86
CA ASP A 226 -1.77 -12.18 -3.91
C ASP A 226 -3.22 -11.70 -3.80
N GLU A 227 -3.49 -10.78 -2.88
CA GLU A 227 -4.79 -10.10 -2.72
C GLU A 227 -5.18 -9.34 -4.00
N ALA A 228 -4.23 -8.59 -4.58
CA ALA A 228 -4.46 -7.84 -5.81
C ALA A 228 -4.78 -8.77 -7.00
N ASN A 229 -4.00 -9.84 -7.16
CA ASN A 229 -4.21 -10.84 -8.20
C ASN A 229 -5.55 -11.58 -8.02
N ALA A 230 -5.92 -11.91 -6.78
CA ALA A 230 -7.19 -12.54 -6.47
C ALA A 230 -8.37 -11.66 -6.91
N CYS A 231 -8.30 -10.35 -6.67
CA CYS A 231 -9.35 -9.38 -7.00
C CYS A 231 -9.23 -8.79 -8.42
N GLY A 232 -8.19 -9.12 -9.17
CA GLY A 232 -7.96 -8.58 -10.51
C GLY A 232 -7.71 -7.07 -10.53
N ILE A 233 -7.07 -6.52 -9.49
CA ILE A 233 -6.77 -5.09 -9.38
C ILE A 233 -5.28 -4.80 -9.63
N ARG A 234 -4.98 -3.54 -10.00
CA ARG A 234 -3.63 -3.05 -10.28
C ARG A 234 -3.29 -1.86 -9.39
N ASN A 235 -2.00 -1.62 -9.20
CA ASN A 235 -1.50 -0.46 -8.47
C ASN A 235 -2.07 0.84 -9.04
N GLY A 236 -2.51 1.74 -8.15
CA GLY A 236 -3.10 3.03 -8.51
C GLY A 236 -4.57 2.98 -8.94
N GLN A 237 -5.21 1.80 -8.94
CA GLN A 237 -6.66 1.74 -9.16
C GLN A 237 -7.44 2.26 -7.96
N MET A 238 -8.66 2.71 -8.23
CA MET A 238 -9.59 3.18 -7.19
C MET A 238 -10.41 2.02 -6.63
N GLY A 239 -10.63 2.05 -5.32
CA GLY A 239 -11.63 1.25 -4.62
C GLY A 239 -12.57 2.14 -3.80
N THR A 240 -13.56 1.52 -3.17
CA THR A 240 -14.49 2.22 -2.27
C THR A 240 -14.35 1.66 -0.87
N LEU A 241 -13.89 2.47 0.08
CA LEU A 241 -13.89 2.13 1.49
C LEU A 241 -15.30 2.27 2.05
N ILE A 242 -15.80 1.23 2.69
CA ILE A 242 -17.09 1.21 3.38
C ILE A 242 -16.81 1.41 4.87
N ILE A 243 -17.32 2.51 5.40
CA ILE A 243 -17.14 2.91 6.79
C ILE A 243 -18.46 2.62 7.52
N PRO A 244 -18.47 1.68 8.48
CA PRO A 244 -19.64 1.40 9.28
C PRO A 244 -20.06 2.69 10.00
N ARG A 245 -21.36 3.00 10.04
CA ARG A 245 -21.83 4.07 10.92
C ARG A 245 -21.44 3.72 12.36
N VAL A 246 -20.54 4.50 12.94
CA VAL A 246 -20.51 4.64 14.40
C VAL A 246 -21.89 5.15 14.76
N ARG A 247 -22.69 4.35 15.49
CA ARG A 247 -23.86 4.91 16.17
C ARG A 247 -23.32 6.05 17.01
N CYS A 248 -23.63 7.28 16.63
CA CYS A 248 -23.59 8.39 17.55
C CYS A 248 -24.49 7.98 18.72
N TYR A 249 -23.91 7.41 19.78
CA TYR A 249 -24.61 7.37 21.05
C TYR A 249 -24.64 8.82 21.50
N ALA A 250 -25.74 9.49 21.14
CA ALA A 250 -26.18 10.66 21.85
C ALA A 250 -26.29 10.26 23.33
N LYS A 251 -25.46 10.88 24.16
CA LYS A 251 -25.79 11.22 25.54
C LYS A 251 -25.30 12.63 25.78
#